data_AF-A0A699XEV7-F1
#
_entry.id   AF-A0A699XEV7-F1
#
_cell.length_a   1.000
_cell.length_b   1.000
_cell.length_c   1.000
_cell.angle_alpha   90.00
_cell.angle_beta   90.00
_cell.angle_gamma   90.00
#
_symmetry.space_group_name_H-M   'P 1'
#
loop_
_entity.id
_entity.type
_entity.pdbx_description
1 polymer ?
#
loop_
_entity_poly.entity_id
_entity_poly.type
_entity_poly.pdbx_seq_one_letter_code
_entity_poly.pdbx_strand_id
1 'polypeptide(L)'
;LKDEIVHSSLRHVRPHEKTGQHLTPQQFKELKDRDDVVVVDVRSDYEYNLGRFKNAVTLDIENFRDFPERVERLQEFKDKKILTYCTGG
;
A
#
# COMPACT_ATOMS: atom_id res chain seq x y z
N LEU A 1 8.21 -3.43 -25.57
CA LEU A 1 7.29 -3.08 -24.47
C LEU A 1 7.97 -3.42 -23.15
N LYS A 2 7.66 -2.72 -22.05
CA LYS A 2 8.05 -3.18 -20.71
C LYS A 2 7.14 -4.32 -20.29
N ASP A 3 7.68 -5.28 -19.54
CA ASP A 3 6.92 -6.44 -19.03
C ASP A 3 5.86 -6.07 -18.00
N GLU A 4 6.07 -4.98 -17.27
CA GLU A 4 5.13 -4.44 -16.26
C GLU A 4 4.93 -2.93 -16.49
N ILE A 5 3.71 -2.45 -16.27
CA ILE A 5 3.39 -1.01 -16.27
C ILE A 5 3.97 -0.36 -15.00
N VAL A 6 3.81 -1.02 -13.86
CA VAL A 6 4.42 -0.69 -12.57
C VAL A 6 5.24 -1.89 -12.13
N HIS A 7 6.55 -1.71 -11.97
CA HIS A 7 7.49 -2.81 -11.76
C HIS A 7 7.46 -3.29 -10.31
N SER A 8 6.69 -4.36 -10.06
CA SER A 8 6.45 -4.92 -8.73
C SER A 8 7.27 -6.18 -8.46
N SER A 9 7.84 -6.78 -9.50
CA SER A 9 8.46 -8.12 -9.48
C SER A 9 7.48 -9.27 -9.17
N LEU A 10 6.18 -8.98 -8.97
CA LEU A 10 5.13 -9.97 -8.67
C LEU A 10 4.47 -10.49 -9.95
N ARG A 11 5.24 -11.15 -10.81
CA ARG A 11 4.75 -11.63 -12.13
C ARG A 11 3.60 -12.65 -12.07
N HIS A 12 3.39 -13.27 -10.91
CA HIS A 12 2.30 -14.22 -10.68
C HIS A 12 0.99 -13.55 -10.23
N VAL A 13 1.01 -12.25 -9.89
CA VAL A 13 -0.16 -11.51 -9.42
C VAL A 13 -0.90 -10.89 -10.61
N ARG A 14 -2.23 -11.04 -10.63
CA ARG A 14 -3.11 -10.56 -11.68
C ARG A 14 -4.14 -9.59 -11.07
N PRO A 15 -3.84 -8.27 -10.98
CA PRO A 15 -4.73 -7.31 -10.32
C PRO A 15 -6.12 -7.18 -10.96
N HIS A 16 -6.26 -7.54 -12.23
CA HIS A 16 -7.55 -7.55 -12.94
C HIS A 16 -8.43 -8.76 -12.58
N GLU A 17 -7.83 -9.83 -12.06
CA GLU A 17 -8.55 -11.04 -11.63
C GLU A 17 -8.90 -10.98 -10.14
N LYS A 18 -7.97 -10.48 -9.32
CA LYS A 18 -8.15 -10.34 -7.87
C LYS A 18 -7.50 -9.05 -7.37
N THR A 19 -8.33 -8.19 -6.79
CA THR A 19 -7.91 -6.91 -6.20
C THR A 19 -8.67 -6.63 -4.91
N GLY A 20 -8.21 -5.63 -4.16
CA GLY A 20 -8.91 -5.13 -2.97
C GLY A 20 -10.15 -4.30 -3.31
N GLN A 21 -10.97 -4.02 -2.30
CA GLN A 21 -12.09 -3.10 -2.45
C GLN A 21 -11.56 -1.67 -2.68
N HIS A 22 -11.94 -1.06 -3.80
CA HIS A 22 -11.65 0.35 -4.04
C HIS A 22 -12.52 1.24 -3.14
N LEU A 23 -11.89 2.19 -2.46
CA LEU A 23 -12.55 3.16 -1.60
C LEU A 23 -12.56 4.53 -2.26
N THR A 24 -13.69 5.24 -2.18
CA THR A 24 -13.73 6.65 -2.54
C THR A 24 -12.91 7.48 -1.54
N PRO A 25 -12.46 8.70 -1.89
CA PRO A 25 -11.76 9.58 -0.96
C PRO A 25 -12.54 9.83 0.34
N GLN A 26 -13.86 9.91 0.25
CA GLN A 26 -14.72 10.10 1.41
C GLN A 26 -14.71 8.87 2.33
N GLN A 27 -14.87 7.66 1.76
CA GLN A 27 -14.79 6.41 2.52
C GLN A 27 -13.41 6.22 3.17
N PHE A 28 -12.33 6.53 2.45
CA PHE A 28 -10.98 6.47 3.01
C PHE A 28 -10.83 7.41 4.19
N LYS A 29 -11.31 8.67 4.07
CA LYS A 29 -11.25 9.67 5.13
C LYS A 29 -12.02 9.24 6.38
N GLU A 30 -13.17 8.59 6.22
CA GLU A 30 -13.99 8.08 7.34
C GLU A 30 -13.33 6.89 8.06
N LEU A 31 -12.53 6.10 7.35
CA LEU A 31 -11.93 4.87 7.88
C LEU A 31 -10.53 5.07 8.46
N LYS A 32 -9.71 5.97 7.89
CA LYS A 32 -8.27 6.05 8.16
C LYS A 32 -7.89 6.33 9.62
N ASP A 33 -8.81 6.91 10.40
CA ASP A 33 -8.57 7.31 11.80
C ASP A 33 -9.19 6.32 12.81
N ARG A 34 -9.75 5.20 12.35
CA ARG A 34 -10.33 4.19 13.25
C ARG A 34 -9.25 3.30 13.86
N ASP A 35 -9.44 2.88 15.10
CA ASP A 35 -8.48 2.05 15.84
C ASP A 35 -8.36 0.61 15.30
N ASP A 36 -9.40 0.12 14.60
CA ASP A 36 -9.43 -1.20 13.96
C ASP A 36 -8.82 -1.21 12.55
N VAL A 37 -8.24 -0.08 12.12
CA VAL A 37 -7.66 0.12 10.79
C VAL A 37 -6.15 0.38 10.89
N VAL A 38 -5.42 -0.20 9.95
CA VAL A 38 -4.01 0.11 9.70
C VAL A 38 -3.90 0.75 8.34
N VAL A 39 -3.45 2.00 8.31
CA VAL A 39 -3.13 2.70 7.07
C VAL A 39 -1.70 2.36 6.67
N VAL A 40 -1.49 1.92 5.43
CA VAL A 40 -0.19 1.53 4.88
C VAL A 40 0.13 2.42 3.68
N ASP A 41 1.24 3.14 3.76
CA ASP A 41 1.81 3.88 2.65
C ASP A 41 2.74 2.94 1.85
N VAL A 42 2.35 2.62 0.61
CA VAL A 42 3.11 1.72 -0.27
C VAL A 42 3.98 2.48 -1.28
N ARG A 43 4.19 3.78 -1.06
CA ARG A 43 5.09 4.62 -1.86
C ARG A 43 6.54 4.44 -1.46
N SER A 44 7.43 5.06 -2.24
CA SER A 44 8.85 5.14 -1.89
C SER A 44 9.10 5.91 -0.59
N ASP A 45 10.25 5.66 0.02
CA ASP A 45 10.74 6.39 1.19
C ASP A 45 10.84 7.90 0.98
N TYR A 46 11.31 8.32 -0.19
CA TYR A 46 11.32 9.71 -0.59
C TYR A 46 9.91 10.33 -0.53
N GLU A 47 8.90 9.66 -1.10
CA GLU A 47 7.53 10.16 -1.18
C GLU A 47 6.85 10.27 0.20
N TYR A 48 7.03 9.28 1.07
CA TYR A 48 6.41 9.35 2.40
C TYR A 48 7.14 10.36 3.31
N ASN A 49 8.44 10.58 3.11
CA ASN A 49 9.23 11.54 3.88
C ASN A 49 8.82 12.99 3.56
N LEU A 50 8.37 13.26 2.32
CA LEU A 50 7.78 14.55 1.96
C LEU A 50 6.43 14.80 2.65
N GLY A 51 5.70 13.74 2.99
CA GLY A 51 4.44 13.82 3.70
C GLY A 51 3.63 12.54 3.55
N ARG A 52 2.94 12.16 4.62
CA ARG A 52 2.11 10.96 4.69
C ARG A 52 0.95 11.16 5.67
N PHE A 53 -0.07 10.30 5.61
CA PHE A 53 -1.11 10.32 6.62
C PHE A 53 -0.54 10.03 8.01
N LYS A 54 -1.09 10.71 9.03
CA LYS A 54 -0.73 10.48 10.42
C LYS A 54 -0.93 9.00 10.76
N ASN A 55 0.04 8.39 11.44
CA ASN A 55 0.05 6.98 11.84
C ASN A 55 0.13 5.95 10.69
N ALA A 56 0.37 6.38 9.44
CA ALA A 56 0.59 5.43 8.35
C ALA A 56 1.86 4.60 8.59
N VAL A 57 1.73 3.29 8.47
CA VAL A 57 2.84 2.33 8.46
C VAL A 57 3.55 2.43 7.11
N THR A 58 4.88 2.40 7.14
CA THR A 58 5.72 2.43 5.94
C THR A 58 6.52 1.16 5.78
N LEU A 59 6.85 0.83 4.53
CA LEU A 59 7.62 -0.37 4.18
C LEU A 59 9.11 -0.07 3.95
N ASP A 60 9.49 1.21 3.96
CA ASP A 60 10.86 1.73 3.79
C ASP A 60 11.53 1.26 2.49
N ILE A 61 10.75 1.24 1.40
CA ILE A 61 11.20 0.83 0.07
C ILE A 61 11.73 2.02 -0.72
N GLU A 62 12.84 1.83 -1.44
CA GLU A 62 13.32 2.82 -2.41
C GLU A 62 12.58 2.65 -3.75
N ASN A 63 12.30 1.40 -4.15
CA ASN A 63 11.61 1.07 -5.38
C ASN A 63 10.43 0.13 -5.11
N PHE A 64 9.37 0.22 -5.93
CA PHE A 64 8.21 -0.66 -5.76
C PHE A 64 8.53 -2.16 -5.97
N ARG A 65 9.58 -2.49 -6.73
CA ARG A 65 10.07 -3.86 -6.89
C ARG A 65 10.58 -4.49 -5.59
N ASP A 66 10.87 -3.68 -4.57
CA ASP A 66 11.33 -4.12 -3.25
C ASP A 66 10.14 -4.45 -2.33
N PHE A 67 8.91 -4.10 -2.74
CA PHE A 67 7.68 -4.38 -2.00
C PHE A 67 7.53 -5.85 -1.58
N PRO A 68 7.80 -6.87 -2.43
CA PRO A 68 7.62 -8.27 -2.06
C PRO A 68 8.47 -8.69 -0.86
N GLU A 69 9.65 -8.11 -0.68
CA GLU A 69 10.54 -8.42 0.46
C GLU A 69 10.09 -7.71 1.74
N ARG A 70 9.38 -6.58 1.62
CA ARG A 70 8.96 -5.76 2.76
C ARG A 70 7.55 -6.04 3.23
N VAL A 71 6.71 -6.66 2.40
CA VAL A 71 5.31 -6.96 2.74
C VAL A 71 5.18 -7.88 3.96
N GLU A 72 6.21 -8.67 4.28
CA GLU A 72 6.27 -9.49 5.50
C GLU A 72 6.19 -8.67 6.79
N ARG A 73 6.57 -7.39 6.77
CA ARG A 73 6.40 -6.50 7.92
C ARG A 73 4.93 -6.27 8.27
N LEU A 74 4.01 -6.50 7.33
CA LEU A 74 2.58 -6.36 7.56
C LEU A 74 1.95 -7.59 8.23
N GLN A 75 2.72 -8.65 8.49
CA GLN A 75 2.22 -9.90 9.09
C GLN A 75 1.59 -9.68 10.47
N GLU A 76 2.12 -8.73 11.25
CA GLU A 76 1.55 -8.35 12.56
C GLU A 76 0.15 -7.73 12.47
N PHE A 77 -0.27 -7.29 11.27
CA PHE A 77 -1.56 -6.66 11.01
C PHE A 77 -2.54 -7.57 10.27
N LYS A 78 -2.26 -8.86 10.13
CA LYS A 78 -3.09 -9.82 9.36
C LYS A 78 -4.56 -9.87 9.79
N ASP A 79 -4.83 -9.64 11.06
CA ASP A 79 -6.19 -9.66 11.62
C ASP A 79 -6.86 -8.28 11.63
N LYS A 80 -6.17 -7.24 11.15
CA LYS A 80 -6.69 -5.86 11.08
C LYS A 80 -7.14 -5.52 9.67
N LYS A 81 -8.00 -4.50 9.57
CA LYS A 81 -8.36 -3.93 8.28
C LYS A 81 -7.22 -3.07 7.75
N ILE A 82 -6.66 -3.45 6.61
CA ILE A 82 -5.58 -2.71 5.96
C ILE A 82 -6.15 -1.75 4.91
N LEU A 83 -5.77 -0.47 5.02
CA LEU A 83 -6.03 0.57 4.03
C LEU A 83 -4.71 0.97 3.36
N THR A 84 -4.53 0.62 2.08
CA THR A 84 -3.36 1.02 1.30
C THR A 84 -3.65 2.26 0.48
N TYR A 85 -2.64 3.10 0.26
CA TYR A 85 -2.70 4.19 -0.72
C TYR A 85 -1.36 4.40 -1.42
N CYS A 86 -1.42 4.89 -2.66
CA CYS A 86 -0.26 5.37 -3.41
C CYS A 86 -0.60 6.69 -4.12
N THR A 87 0.32 7.20 -4.95
CA THR A 87 0.14 8.47 -5.66
C THR A 87 -0.94 8.40 -6.76
N GLY A 88 -1.13 7.24 -7.39
CA GLY A 88 -2.00 7.06 -8.57
C GLY A 88 -3.28 6.27 -8.35
N GLY A 89 -3.54 5.80 -7.13
CA GLY A 89 -4.63 4.87 -6.80
C GLY A 89 -4.12 3.52 -6.38
#